data_AF-A0A843DDV3-F1
#
_entry.id   AF-A0A843DDV3-F1
#
_cell.length_a   1.000
_cell.length_b   1.000
_cell.length_c   1.000
_cell.angle_alpha   90.00
_cell.angle_beta   90.00
_cell.angle_gamma   90.00
#
_symmetry.space_group_name_H-M   'P 1'
#
loop_
_entity.id
_entity.type
_entity.pdbx_description
1 polymer ?
#
loop_
_entity_poly.entity_id
_entity_poly.type
_entity_poly.pdbx_seq_one_letter_code
_entity_poly.pdbx_strand_id
1 'polypeptide(L)'
;MNIFGLFDLDVNDKYFSDKETVKKRVVKIFGIFFIFAVATSSFTLLGFLFFFLLLFSLGGMFLVEYYNDELDKKYGLYNFNNIRGYSRQIGAFTLLGFSTTALALFLICLCADINIYTSILLSIIFALPFLAIGLRFKTFNDSSLEENGKIVYDAGYEPNYYCPVLAICCYFGYVQGFFETSPINIIALILSTSFCFIWLVFPEKINKYIPFENRNKIGEAIYLAIALIIFFILFSQFTTVPFVKVMGFVD
;
A
#
# COMPACT_ATOMS: atom_id res chain seq x y z
N MET A 1 -23.38 -4.86 -21.63
CA MET A 1 -22.42 -5.96 -21.41
C MET A 1 -21.33 -5.41 -20.50
N ASN A 2 -21.50 -5.60 -19.18
CA ASN A 2 -20.66 -5.01 -18.14
C ASN A 2 -19.38 -5.85 -18.00
N ILE A 3 -18.29 -5.42 -18.64
CA ILE A 3 -17.03 -6.18 -18.67
C ILE A 3 -16.23 -6.05 -17.36
N PHE A 4 -16.63 -5.10 -16.49
CA PHE A 4 -16.01 -4.86 -15.18
C PHE A 4 -17.05 -4.63 -14.07
N GLY A 5 -18.02 -5.54 -13.94
CA GLY A 5 -18.94 -5.61 -12.78
C GLY A 5 -18.23 -6.00 -11.47
N LEU A 6 -17.10 -5.37 -11.16
CA LEU A 6 -16.35 -5.56 -9.92
C LEU A 6 -17.05 -4.89 -8.73
N PHE A 7 -18.08 -4.06 -8.99
CA PHE A 7 -18.83 -3.29 -7.99
C PHE A 7 -20.31 -3.15 -8.37
N ASP A 8 -20.91 -4.14 -9.03
CA ASP A 8 -22.36 -4.13 -9.22
C ASP A 8 -23.03 -4.45 -7.87
N LEU A 9 -23.74 -3.45 -7.33
CA LEU A 9 -24.52 -3.56 -6.09
C LEU A 9 -25.60 -4.63 -6.25
N ASP A 10 -25.63 -5.61 -5.36
CA ASP A 10 -26.76 -6.54 -5.28
C ASP A 10 -27.96 -5.83 -4.63
N VAL A 11 -29.16 -6.20 -5.08
CA VAL A 11 -30.46 -5.60 -4.69
C VAL A 11 -30.82 -5.87 -3.22
N ASN A 12 -30.02 -6.69 -2.52
CA ASN A 12 -30.21 -7.15 -1.15
C ASN A 12 -29.24 -6.55 -0.12
N ASP A 13 -28.73 -5.34 -0.35
CA ASP A 13 -27.78 -4.64 0.55
C ASP A 13 -26.44 -5.37 0.78
N LYS A 14 -26.10 -6.37 -0.05
CA LYS A 14 -24.78 -7.02 -0.02
C LYS A 14 -23.88 -6.43 -1.09
N TYR A 15 -22.76 -5.85 -0.64
CA TYR A 15 -21.75 -5.23 -1.50
C TYR A 15 -20.91 -6.23 -2.32
N PHE A 16 -20.93 -7.51 -1.95
CA PHE A 16 -20.06 -8.54 -2.54
C PHE A 16 -20.85 -9.77 -2.94
N SER A 17 -20.43 -10.40 -4.03
CA SER A 17 -21.10 -11.59 -4.57
C SER A 17 -20.90 -12.79 -3.66
N ASP A 18 -21.79 -13.78 -3.77
CA ASP A 18 -21.67 -15.04 -3.03
C ASP A 18 -20.37 -15.79 -3.38
N LYS A 19 -19.92 -16.64 -2.44
CA LYS A 19 -18.67 -17.41 -2.55
C LYS A 19 -18.56 -18.23 -3.85
N GLU A 20 -19.66 -18.74 -4.38
CA GLU A 20 -19.65 -19.55 -5.61
C GLU A 20 -19.40 -18.66 -6.84
N THR A 21 -20.04 -17.48 -6.88
CA THR A 21 -19.81 -16.46 -7.91
C THR A 21 -18.37 -15.91 -7.86
N VAL A 22 -17.82 -15.69 -6.67
CA VAL A 22 -16.40 -15.30 -6.49
C VAL A 22 -15.48 -16.40 -7.02
N LYS A 23 -15.69 -17.67 -6.65
CA LYS A 23 -14.89 -18.81 -7.16
C LYS A 23 -14.88 -18.88 -8.69
N LYS A 24 -16.04 -18.74 -9.34
CA LYS A 24 -16.15 -18.77 -10.80
C LYS A 24 -15.38 -17.62 -11.46
N ARG A 25 -15.46 -16.41 -10.89
CA ARG A 25 -14.70 -15.24 -11.37
C ARG A 25 -13.20 -15.40 -11.17
N VAL A 26 -12.76 -15.91 -10.02
CA VAL A 26 -11.35 -16.26 -9.76
C VAL A 26 -10.83 -17.16 -10.86
N VAL A 27 -11.46 -18.33 -11.07
CA VAL A 27 -10.98 -19.33 -12.03
C VAL A 27 -10.90 -18.74 -13.43
N LYS A 28 -11.90 -17.95 -13.84
CA LYS A 28 -11.92 -17.30 -15.16
C LYS A 28 -10.78 -16.28 -15.31
N ILE A 29 -10.63 -15.38 -14.34
CA ILE A 29 -9.66 -14.28 -14.41
C ILE A 29 -8.23 -14.81 -14.23
N PHE A 30 -8.01 -15.71 -13.27
CA PHE A 30 -6.73 -16.40 -13.10
C PHE A 30 -6.37 -17.21 -14.35
N GLY A 31 -7.31 -17.95 -14.94
CA GLY A 31 -7.05 -18.73 -16.15
C GLY A 31 -6.60 -17.84 -17.32
N ILE A 32 -7.25 -16.69 -17.53
CA ILE A 32 -6.88 -15.73 -18.58
C ILE A 32 -5.48 -15.16 -18.33
N PHE A 33 -5.20 -14.67 -17.13
CA PHE A 33 -3.88 -14.11 -16.81
C PHE A 33 -2.76 -15.15 -16.81
N PHE A 34 -3.07 -16.40 -16.43
CA PHE A 34 -2.10 -17.50 -16.49
C PHE A 34 -1.74 -17.83 -17.94
N ILE A 35 -2.73 -17.89 -18.84
CA ILE A 35 -2.49 -18.06 -20.27
C ILE A 35 -1.63 -16.91 -20.82
N PHE A 36 -1.91 -15.66 -20.43
CA PHE A 36 -1.07 -14.53 -20.83
C PHE A 36 0.35 -14.60 -20.27
N ALA A 37 0.53 -15.04 -19.02
CA ALA A 37 1.85 -15.26 -18.45
C ALA A 37 2.63 -16.32 -19.25
N VAL A 38 2.03 -17.49 -19.51
CA VAL A 38 2.65 -18.57 -20.30
C VAL A 38 2.93 -18.13 -21.73
N ALA A 39 2.03 -17.36 -22.35
CA ALA A 39 2.26 -16.85 -23.70
C ALA A 39 3.44 -15.87 -23.75
N THR A 40 3.59 -15.01 -22.73
CA THR A 40 4.64 -14.00 -22.67
C THR A 40 5.99 -14.54 -22.20
N SER A 41 6.04 -15.68 -21.52
CA SER A 41 7.28 -16.35 -21.12
C SER A 41 8.18 -16.76 -22.28
N SER A 42 7.57 -17.01 -23.44
CA SER A 42 8.28 -17.35 -24.66
C SER A 42 8.96 -16.15 -25.33
N PHE A 43 8.58 -14.93 -24.94
CA PHE A 43 9.08 -13.69 -25.56
C PHE A 43 9.99 -12.90 -24.63
N THR A 44 9.61 -12.74 -23.35
CA THR A 44 10.42 -12.01 -22.36
C THR A 44 10.19 -12.52 -20.94
N LEU A 45 11.27 -12.70 -20.18
CA LEU A 45 11.22 -12.96 -18.74
C LEU A 45 10.45 -11.87 -17.99
N LEU A 46 10.63 -10.60 -18.40
CA LEU A 46 9.93 -9.45 -17.83
C LEU A 46 8.42 -9.51 -18.04
N GLY A 47 7.96 -9.90 -19.24
CA GLY A 47 6.53 -10.05 -19.54
C GLY A 47 5.89 -11.19 -18.76
N PHE A 48 6.55 -12.35 -18.67
CA PHE A 48 6.09 -13.46 -17.84
C PHE A 48 5.93 -13.07 -16.39
N LEU A 49 6.96 -12.44 -15.82
CA LEU A 49 6.95 -12.00 -14.44
C LEU A 49 5.85 -10.95 -14.20
N PHE A 50 5.68 -9.96 -15.09
CA PHE A 50 4.60 -8.96 -14.98
C PHE A 50 3.21 -9.60 -14.88
N PHE A 51 2.87 -10.53 -15.78
CA PHE A 51 1.56 -11.18 -15.78
C PHE A 51 1.39 -12.16 -14.61
N PHE A 52 2.46 -12.87 -14.23
CA PHE A 52 2.46 -13.74 -13.06
C PHE A 52 2.20 -12.96 -11.77
N LEU A 53 2.73 -11.75 -11.64
CA LEU A 53 2.50 -10.88 -10.48
C LEU A 53 1.12 -10.27 -10.45
N LEU A 54 0.63 -9.85 -11.61
CA LEU A 54 -0.71 -9.34 -11.74
C LEU A 54 -1.72 -10.41 -11.30
N LEU A 55 -1.44 -11.68 -11.60
CA LEU A 55 -2.23 -12.83 -11.14
C LEU A 55 -2.22 -12.97 -9.60
N PHE A 56 -1.06 -12.86 -8.95
CA PHE A 56 -0.98 -12.87 -7.47
C PHE A 56 -1.65 -11.64 -6.82
N SER A 57 -1.46 -10.45 -7.41
CA SER A 57 -2.08 -9.21 -6.95
C SER A 57 -3.61 -9.28 -7.02
N LEU A 58 -4.16 -9.84 -8.10
CA LEU A 58 -5.60 -10.05 -8.26
C LEU A 58 -6.12 -11.15 -7.32
N GLY A 59 -5.30 -12.15 -6.98
CA GLY A 59 -5.63 -13.20 -6.01
C GLY A 59 -6.04 -12.67 -4.65
N GLY A 60 -5.36 -11.63 -4.19
CA GLY A 60 -5.73 -10.94 -2.96
C GLY A 60 -7.13 -10.35 -2.96
N MET A 61 -7.48 -9.69 -4.08
CA MET A 61 -8.82 -9.14 -4.30
C MET A 61 -9.90 -10.17 -4.12
N PHE A 62 -9.69 -11.35 -4.69
CA PHE A 62 -10.66 -12.41 -4.54
C PHE A 62 -10.67 -13.08 -3.17
N LEU A 63 -9.54 -13.16 -2.46
CA LEU A 63 -9.51 -13.71 -1.11
C LEU A 63 -10.29 -12.84 -0.12
N VAL A 64 -10.15 -11.53 -0.20
CA VAL A 64 -10.94 -10.62 0.63
C VAL A 64 -12.40 -10.67 0.26
N GLU A 65 -12.72 -10.65 -1.03
CA GLU A 65 -14.11 -10.81 -1.49
C GLU A 65 -14.72 -12.16 -1.04
N TYR A 66 -13.92 -13.23 -1.04
CA TYR A 66 -14.36 -14.56 -0.64
C TYR A 66 -14.58 -14.69 0.88
N TYR A 67 -13.72 -14.10 1.70
CA TYR A 67 -13.77 -14.17 3.18
C TYR A 67 -14.44 -12.95 3.80
N ASN A 68 -15.14 -12.15 3.01
CA ASN A 68 -15.60 -10.84 3.44
C ASN A 68 -16.55 -10.91 4.64
N ASP A 69 -17.49 -11.86 4.66
CA ASP A 69 -18.43 -12.04 5.77
C ASP A 69 -17.70 -12.43 7.08
N GLU A 70 -16.65 -13.23 7.01
CA GLU A 70 -15.83 -13.58 8.17
C GLU A 70 -14.95 -12.43 8.64
N LEU A 71 -14.39 -11.67 7.71
CA LEU A 71 -13.59 -10.48 8.00
C LEU A 71 -14.45 -9.41 8.66
N ASP A 72 -15.65 -9.19 8.15
CA ASP A 72 -16.59 -8.27 8.75
C ASP A 72 -16.96 -8.69 10.17
N LYS A 73 -17.39 -9.94 10.37
CA LYS A 73 -17.78 -10.43 11.71
C LYS A 73 -16.68 -10.23 12.75
N LYS A 74 -15.41 -10.30 12.35
CA LYS A 74 -14.26 -10.18 13.23
C LYS A 74 -13.82 -8.73 13.45
N TYR A 75 -13.91 -7.89 12.42
CA TYR A 75 -13.30 -6.57 12.40
C TYR A 75 -14.31 -5.41 12.37
N GLY A 76 -15.60 -5.72 12.25
CA GLY A 76 -16.68 -4.74 12.15
C GLY A 76 -16.48 -3.86 10.93
N LEU A 77 -16.29 -4.47 9.76
CA LEU A 77 -16.00 -3.73 8.55
C LEU A 77 -17.23 -2.90 8.17
N TYR A 78 -18.45 -3.50 8.13
CA TYR A 78 -19.81 -3.01 7.79
C TYR A 78 -20.40 -1.93 8.72
N ASN A 79 -19.63 -0.95 9.19
CA ASN A 79 -20.25 0.19 9.89
C ASN A 79 -20.76 1.23 8.87
N PHE A 80 -22.04 1.11 8.50
CA PHE A 80 -22.68 1.69 7.31
C PHE A 80 -23.01 3.20 7.35
N ASN A 81 -22.43 4.00 8.25
CA ASN A 81 -22.76 5.44 8.29
C ASN A 81 -22.16 6.24 7.12
N ASN A 82 -21.19 5.69 6.36
CA ASN A 82 -20.56 6.40 5.25
C ASN A 82 -20.17 5.48 4.07
N ILE A 83 -21.03 5.43 3.06
CA ILE A 83 -20.87 4.63 1.82
C ILE A 83 -19.57 4.96 1.04
N ARG A 84 -18.97 6.15 1.26
CA ARG A 84 -17.76 6.59 0.55
C ARG A 84 -16.46 5.96 1.05
N GLY A 85 -16.36 5.59 2.32
CA GLY A 85 -15.14 5.00 2.91
C GLY A 85 -14.96 3.52 2.54
N TYR A 86 -16.06 2.77 2.57
CA TYR A 86 -16.10 1.31 2.49
C TYR A 86 -15.42 0.71 1.25
N SER A 87 -15.78 1.19 0.05
CA SER A 87 -15.35 0.60 -1.22
C SER A 87 -13.89 0.91 -1.57
N ARG A 88 -13.40 2.09 -1.19
CA ARG A 88 -12.03 2.54 -1.48
C ARG A 88 -11.01 1.98 -0.49
N GLN A 89 -11.40 1.76 0.76
CA GLN A 89 -10.50 1.35 1.84
C GLN A 89 -10.30 -0.17 1.90
N ILE A 90 -11.33 -0.96 1.60
CA ILE A 90 -11.17 -2.41 1.37
C ILE A 90 -10.42 -2.62 0.05
N GLY A 91 -10.73 -1.87 -1.00
CA GLY A 91 -9.93 -1.86 -2.24
C GLY A 91 -8.46 -1.56 -1.96
N ALA A 92 -8.16 -0.55 -1.15
CA ALA A 92 -6.81 -0.23 -0.69
C ALA A 92 -6.22 -1.40 0.11
N PHE A 93 -6.83 -1.85 1.20
CA PHE A 93 -6.31 -2.95 2.03
C PHE A 93 -6.01 -4.22 1.21
N THR A 94 -6.84 -4.49 0.22
CA THR A 94 -6.77 -5.70 -0.60
C THR A 94 -5.74 -5.60 -1.72
N LEU A 95 -5.65 -4.44 -2.38
CA LEU A 95 -4.55 -4.14 -3.29
C LEU A 95 -3.24 -4.13 -2.49
N LEU A 96 -3.22 -3.46 -1.34
CA LEU A 96 -2.04 -3.19 -0.55
C LEU A 96 -1.46 -4.46 0.09
N GLY A 97 -2.29 -5.38 0.59
CA GLY A 97 -1.83 -6.57 1.32
C GLY A 97 -1.35 -7.75 0.47
N PHE A 98 -1.77 -7.83 -0.80
CA PHE A 98 -1.41 -8.95 -1.69
C PHE A 98 -0.59 -8.53 -2.92
N SER A 99 -0.78 -7.31 -3.44
CA SER A 99 0.11 -6.80 -4.50
C SER A 99 1.53 -6.62 -3.98
N THR A 100 1.72 -6.29 -2.70
CA THR A 100 3.05 -6.15 -2.11
C THR A 100 3.81 -7.44 -1.96
N THR A 101 3.16 -8.51 -1.51
CA THR A 101 3.80 -9.82 -1.39
C THR A 101 4.22 -10.34 -2.77
N ALA A 102 3.38 -10.08 -3.79
CA ALA A 102 3.69 -10.37 -5.17
C ALA A 102 4.87 -9.53 -5.69
N LEU A 103 4.79 -8.20 -5.61
CA LEU A 103 5.85 -7.28 -6.06
C LEU A 103 7.18 -7.47 -5.29
N ALA A 104 7.13 -7.80 -4.00
CA ALA A 104 8.29 -8.21 -3.22
C ALA A 104 8.90 -9.50 -3.78
N LEU A 105 8.09 -10.52 -4.08
CA LEU A 105 8.56 -11.73 -4.76
C LEU A 105 9.18 -11.44 -6.13
N PHE A 106 8.65 -10.49 -6.88
CA PHE A 106 9.24 -10.05 -8.16
C PHE A 106 10.56 -9.34 -8.01
N LEU A 107 10.69 -8.45 -7.03
CA LEU A 107 11.96 -7.79 -6.70
C LEU A 107 13.00 -8.82 -6.27
N ILE A 108 12.61 -9.85 -5.50
CA ILE A 108 13.48 -11.00 -5.22
C ILE A 108 13.88 -11.68 -6.53
N CYS A 109 12.93 -12.03 -7.41
CA CYS A 109 13.23 -12.74 -8.65
C CYS A 109 14.04 -11.93 -9.67
N LEU A 110 13.85 -10.61 -9.77
CA LEU A 110 14.59 -9.75 -10.70
C LEU A 110 15.99 -9.40 -10.20
N CYS A 111 16.18 -9.23 -8.89
CA CYS A 111 17.45 -8.83 -8.31
C CYS A 111 18.30 -10.02 -7.83
N ALA A 112 17.73 -11.23 -7.72
CA ALA A 112 18.43 -12.43 -7.25
C ALA A 112 19.67 -12.78 -8.10
N ASP A 113 19.66 -12.43 -9.39
CA ASP A 113 20.81 -12.63 -10.29
C ASP A 113 21.98 -11.66 -9.99
N ILE A 114 21.75 -10.61 -9.17
CA ILE A 114 22.75 -9.61 -8.78
C ILE A 114 23.28 -9.91 -7.37
N ASN A 115 22.40 -9.96 -6.37
CA ASN A 115 22.73 -10.29 -4.98
C ASN A 115 21.46 -10.64 -4.20
N ILE A 116 21.33 -11.89 -3.77
CA ILE A 116 20.15 -12.39 -3.08
C ILE A 116 19.82 -11.61 -1.79
N TYR A 117 20.82 -11.17 -1.03
CA TYR A 117 20.60 -10.44 0.22
C TYR A 117 20.04 -9.04 -0.03
N THR A 118 20.62 -8.32 -1.01
CA THR A 118 20.12 -7.00 -1.44
C THR A 118 18.69 -7.10 -1.98
N SER A 119 18.39 -8.17 -2.69
CA SER A 119 17.07 -8.43 -3.27
C SER A 119 16.00 -8.63 -2.20
N ILE A 120 16.29 -9.46 -1.19
CA ILE A 120 15.41 -9.68 -0.05
C ILE A 120 15.16 -8.36 0.69
N LEU A 121 16.23 -7.57 0.89
CA LEU A 121 16.14 -6.30 1.60
C LEU A 121 15.26 -5.28 0.87
N LEU A 122 15.48 -5.06 -0.42
CA LEU A 122 14.67 -4.18 -1.26
C LEU A 122 13.20 -4.61 -1.27
N SER A 123 12.95 -5.92 -1.24
CA SER A 123 11.61 -6.49 -1.22
C SER A 123 10.88 -6.23 0.10
N ILE A 124 11.60 -6.29 1.23
CA ILE A 124 11.07 -5.90 2.54
C ILE A 124 10.72 -4.41 2.56
N ILE A 125 11.63 -3.55 2.09
CA ILE A 125 11.41 -2.09 2.00
C ILE A 125 10.18 -1.81 1.13
N PHE A 126 10.05 -2.52 0.01
CA PHE A 126 8.92 -2.38 -0.90
C PHE A 126 7.58 -2.70 -0.22
N ALA A 127 7.53 -3.78 0.56
CA ALA A 127 6.32 -4.23 1.24
C ALA A 127 5.94 -3.38 2.48
N LEU A 128 6.91 -2.70 3.09
CA LEU A 128 6.76 -2.02 4.39
C LEU A 128 5.60 -0.99 4.46
N PRO A 129 5.45 -0.04 3.51
CA PRO A 129 4.37 0.96 3.53
C PRO A 129 2.97 0.34 3.64
N PHE A 130 2.78 -0.77 2.94
CA PHE A 130 1.50 -1.42 2.78
C PHE A 130 1.14 -2.27 3.99
N LEU A 131 2.13 -3.00 4.52
CA LEU A 131 2.00 -3.70 5.80
C LEU A 131 1.64 -2.71 6.91
N ALA A 132 2.25 -1.52 6.91
CA ALA A 132 1.99 -0.49 7.91
C ALA A 132 0.53 -0.02 7.91
N ILE A 133 0.00 0.29 6.73
CA ILE A 133 -1.42 0.67 6.58
C ILE A 133 -2.33 -0.49 6.96
N GLY A 134 -1.99 -1.72 6.54
CA GLY A 134 -2.74 -2.91 6.89
C GLY A 134 -2.82 -3.15 8.40
N LEU A 135 -1.72 -2.96 9.14
CA LEU A 135 -1.70 -3.13 10.60
C LEU A 135 -2.49 -2.04 11.34
N ARG A 136 -2.71 -0.88 10.72
CA ARG A 136 -3.46 0.25 11.29
C ARG A 136 -4.85 0.41 10.69
N PHE A 137 -5.43 -0.67 10.19
CA PHE A 137 -6.74 -0.64 9.53
C PHE A 137 -7.81 0.06 10.36
N LYS A 138 -7.82 -0.08 11.71
CA LYS A 138 -8.81 0.60 12.57
C LYS A 138 -8.68 2.12 12.54
N THR A 139 -7.46 2.65 12.47
CA THR A 139 -7.21 4.08 12.37
C THR A 139 -7.75 4.63 11.05
N PHE A 140 -7.54 3.88 9.97
CA PHE A 140 -7.97 4.21 8.61
C PHE A 140 -9.41 3.76 8.28
N ASN A 141 -10.08 3.09 9.23
CA ASN A 141 -11.48 2.72 9.16
C ASN A 141 -12.30 3.85 9.80
N ASP A 142 -13.42 4.20 9.18
CA ASP A 142 -14.29 5.39 9.29
C ASP A 142 -14.52 5.97 10.71
N SER A 143 -14.25 5.23 11.78
CA SER A 143 -14.26 5.72 13.17
C SER A 143 -13.43 6.99 13.44
N SER A 144 -12.48 7.35 12.57
CA SER A 144 -11.76 8.63 12.67
C SER A 144 -12.63 9.85 12.35
N LEU A 145 -13.70 9.67 11.57
CA LEU A 145 -14.64 10.70 11.15
C LEU A 145 -15.70 11.02 12.22
N GLU A 146 -15.88 10.13 13.19
CA GLU A 146 -16.96 10.22 14.17
C GLU A 146 -16.48 10.72 15.54
N GLU A 147 -17.25 11.62 16.14
CA GLU A 147 -17.17 11.92 17.58
C GLU A 147 -18.56 11.71 18.20
N ASN A 148 -18.62 10.89 19.26
CA ASN A 148 -19.87 10.53 19.93
C ASN A 148 -20.97 10.00 18.99
N GLY A 149 -20.58 9.21 17.97
CA GLY A 149 -21.50 8.62 17.00
C GLY A 149 -22.09 9.60 15.99
N LYS A 150 -21.53 10.83 15.88
CA LYS A 150 -21.84 11.79 14.82
C LYS A 150 -20.61 11.97 13.94
N ILE A 151 -20.80 12.00 12.63
CA ILE A 151 -19.75 12.38 11.68
C ILE A 151 -19.44 13.87 11.89
N VAL A 152 -18.22 14.18 12.32
CA VAL A 152 -17.75 15.55 12.61
C VAL A 152 -16.72 16.03 11.58
N TYR A 153 -16.03 15.11 10.90
CA TYR A 153 -14.98 15.43 9.93
C TYR A 153 -15.40 15.06 8.50
N ASP A 154 -14.72 15.64 7.49
CA ASP A 154 -15.10 15.50 6.07
C ASP A 154 -14.21 14.54 5.25
N ALA A 155 -13.05 14.11 5.78
CA ALA A 155 -12.09 13.22 5.11
C ALA A 155 -11.69 12.00 5.96
N GLY A 156 -11.37 12.21 7.24
CA GLY A 156 -10.83 11.17 8.12
C GLY A 156 -9.39 10.87 7.77
N TYR A 157 -8.92 9.67 8.09
CA TYR A 157 -7.62 9.19 7.62
C TYR A 157 -7.81 8.29 6.40
N GLU A 158 -7.45 8.75 5.20
CA GLU A 158 -7.66 7.97 3.98
C GLU A 158 -6.37 7.22 3.55
N PRO A 159 -6.36 5.87 3.52
CA PRO A 159 -5.16 5.10 3.22
C PRO A 159 -4.60 5.37 1.80
N ASN A 160 -5.45 5.83 0.87
CA ASN A 160 -5.06 6.15 -0.50
C ASN A 160 -4.16 7.38 -0.62
N TYR A 161 -4.20 8.31 0.34
CA TYR A 161 -3.29 9.46 0.36
C TYR A 161 -2.06 9.21 1.22
N TYR A 162 -2.21 8.46 2.31
CA TYR A 162 -1.09 8.09 3.18
C TYR A 162 -0.14 7.08 2.51
N CYS A 163 -0.65 6.11 1.74
CA CYS A 163 0.19 5.07 1.14
C CYS A 163 1.23 5.60 0.15
N PRO A 164 0.90 6.47 -0.81
CA PRO A 164 1.89 7.00 -1.75
C PRO A 164 2.99 7.78 -1.02
N VAL A 165 2.63 8.55 0.01
CA VAL A 165 3.59 9.33 0.81
C VAL A 165 4.50 8.41 1.61
N LEU A 166 3.95 7.38 2.27
CA LEU A 166 4.73 6.34 2.95
C LEU A 166 5.66 5.60 1.99
N ALA A 167 5.20 5.26 0.79
CA ALA A 167 6.00 4.59 -0.22
C ALA A 167 7.17 5.46 -0.66
N ILE A 168 6.95 6.74 -0.94
CA ILE A 168 8.02 7.69 -1.27
C ILE A 168 9.06 7.72 -0.15
N CYS A 169 8.65 7.93 1.10
CA CYS A 169 9.58 8.01 2.22
C CYS A 169 10.38 6.72 2.41
N CYS A 170 9.72 5.56 2.41
CA CYS A 170 10.39 4.27 2.57
C CYS A 170 11.35 3.96 1.41
N TYR A 171 10.93 4.19 0.17
CA TYR A 171 11.70 3.78 -1.00
C TYR A 171 12.90 4.67 -1.22
N PHE A 172 12.76 5.97 -0.98
CA PHE A 172 13.92 6.86 -1.08
C PHE A 172 14.81 6.67 0.14
N GLY A 173 14.24 6.75 1.33
CA GLY A 173 14.97 6.82 2.58
C GLY A 173 15.72 5.55 2.94
N TYR A 174 15.03 4.40 2.95
CA TYR A 174 15.68 3.14 3.31
C TYR A 174 16.66 2.68 2.22
N VAL A 175 16.27 2.77 0.94
CA VAL A 175 17.20 2.40 -0.16
C VAL A 175 18.46 3.25 -0.07
N GLN A 176 18.34 4.57 0.02
CA GLN A 176 19.51 5.43 0.18
C GLN A 176 20.33 5.06 1.42
N GLY A 177 19.67 4.84 2.56
CA GLY A 177 20.34 4.42 3.80
C GLY A 177 21.14 3.12 3.66
N PHE A 178 20.70 2.17 2.82
CA PHE A 178 21.41 0.90 2.62
C PHE A 178 22.55 0.97 1.61
N PHE A 179 22.52 1.93 0.68
CA PHE A 179 23.57 2.10 -0.33
C PHE A 179 24.50 3.29 -0.07
N GLU A 180 24.24 4.03 1.01
CA GLU A 180 25.14 5.08 1.47
C GLU A 180 26.44 4.48 2.05
N THR A 181 27.51 5.26 2.00
CA THR A 181 28.86 4.77 2.37
C THR A 181 29.30 5.25 3.76
N SER A 182 28.86 6.45 4.15
CA SER A 182 29.21 7.04 5.44
C SER A 182 28.35 6.43 6.55
N PRO A 183 28.93 5.79 7.59
CA PRO A 183 28.15 5.18 8.68
C PRO A 183 27.23 6.17 9.40
N ILE A 184 27.67 7.42 9.55
CA ILE A 184 26.87 8.48 10.18
C ILE A 184 25.64 8.81 9.32
N ASN A 185 25.84 8.91 8.00
CA ASN A 185 24.75 9.20 7.07
C ASN A 185 23.77 8.04 6.97
N ILE A 186 24.25 6.79 6.94
CA ILE A 186 23.42 5.58 6.99
C ILE A 186 22.48 5.64 8.20
N ILE A 187 23.04 5.86 9.40
CA ILE A 187 22.26 5.92 10.65
C ILE A 187 21.25 7.07 10.58
N ALA A 188 21.68 8.27 10.15
CA ALA A 188 20.80 9.42 10.05
C ALA A 188 19.64 9.21 9.06
N LEU A 189 19.90 8.61 7.89
CA LEU A 189 18.90 8.28 6.89
C LEU A 189 17.91 7.22 7.40
N ILE A 190 18.39 6.14 8.02
CA ILE A 190 17.51 5.10 8.58
C ILE A 190 16.63 5.67 9.69
N LEU A 191 17.19 6.48 10.60
CA LEU A 191 16.44 7.07 11.70
C LEU A 191 15.41 8.10 11.22
N SER A 192 15.81 9.01 10.33
CA SER A 192 14.90 10.02 9.76
C SER A 192 13.75 9.38 8.97
N THR A 193 14.07 8.35 8.15
CA THR A 193 13.06 7.58 7.41
C THR A 193 12.11 6.85 8.36
N SER A 194 12.64 6.21 9.41
CA SER A 194 11.81 5.50 10.40
C SER A 194 10.93 6.45 11.20
N PHE A 195 11.42 7.64 11.52
CA PHE A 195 10.62 8.67 12.19
C PHE A 195 9.48 9.16 11.30
N CYS A 196 9.76 9.47 10.02
CA CYS A 196 8.72 9.87 9.06
C CYS A 196 7.71 8.75 8.81
N PHE A 197 8.18 7.50 8.73
CA PHE A 197 7.33 6.32 8.61
C PHE A 197 6.37 6.19 9.80
N ILE A 198 6.88 6.24 11.04
CA ILE A 198 6.04 6.17 12.25
C ILE A 198 5.07 7.35 12.30
N TRP A 199 5.52 8.56 11.94
CA TRP A 199 4.66 9.73 11.85
C TRP A 199 3.43 9.42 10.99
N LEU A 200 3.65 8.98 9.75
CA LEU A 200 2.58 8.75 8.77
C LEU A 200 1.68 7.53 9.09
N VAL A 201 2.19 6.53 9.81
CA VAL A 201 1.42 5.33 10.20
C VAL A 201 0.48 5.60 11.38
N PHE A 202 0.78 6.61 12.20
CA PHE A 202 0.03 6.93 13.41
C PHE A 202 -0.50 8.39 13.41
N PRO A 203 -1.29 8.79 12.39
CA PRO A 203 -1.69 10.17 12.22
C PRO A 203 -2.53 10.74 13.37
N GLU A 204 -3.32 9.89 14.03
CA GLU A 204 -4.14 10.24 15.19
C GLU A 204 -3.34 10.56 16.45
N LYS A 205 -2.17 9.94 16.60
CA LYS A 205 -1.29 10.25 17.73
C LYS A 205 -0.65 11.62 17.53
N ILE A 206 -0.27 11.94 16.29
CA ILE A 206 0.36 13.21 15.95
C ILE A 206 -0.65 14.36 15.92
N ASN A 207 -1.91 14.09 15.55
CA ASN A 207 -2.97 15.10 15.48
C ASN A 207 -3.09 15.92 16.78
N LYS A 208 -2.85 15.28 17.94
CA LYS A 208 -2.89 15.92 19.26
C LYS A 208 -1.84 16.99 19.49
N TYR A 209 -0.79 17.02 18.69
CA TYR A 209 0.38 17.90 18.87
C TYR A 209 0.48 18.98 17.80
N ILE A 210 -0.31 18.91 16.73
CA ILE A 210 -0.31 19.88 15.64
C ILE A 210 -1.39 20.95 15.86
N PRO A 211 -1.19 22.18 15.38
CA PRO A 211 -2.12 23.28 15.61
C PRO A 211 -3.34 23.27 14.66
N PHE A 212 -3.57 22.17 13.94
CA PHE A 212 -4.64 22.04 12.95
C PHE A 212 -5.19 20.61 12.97
N GLU A 213 -6.44 20.45 12.52
CA GLU A 213 -7.11 19.16 12.47
C GLU A 213 -6.77 18.41 11.18
N ASN A 214 -5.98 17.34 11.28
CA ASN A 214 -5.55 16.55 10.12
C ASN A 214 -6.60 15.56 9.60
N ARG A 215 -7.76 15.44 10.25
CA ARG A 215 -8.91 14.65 9.77
C ARG A 215 -9.81 15.40 8.78
N ASN A 216 -9.56 16.70 8.57
CA ASN A 216 -10.24 17.47 7.53
C ASN A 216 -9.45 17.44 6.21
N LYS A 217 -10.10 17.56 5.04
CA LYS A 217 -9.42 17.46 3.72
C LYS A 217 -8.20 18.37 3.58
N ILE A 218 -8.36 19.64 3.95
CA ILE A 218 -7.27 20.62 3.87
C ILE A 218 -6.18 20.28 4.88
N GLY A 219 -6.56 19.87 6.10
CA GLY A 219 -5.63 19.49 7.14
C GLY A 219 -4.82 18.24 6.79
N GLU A 220 -5.45 17.20 6.22
CA GLU A 220 -4.80 15.99 5.73
C GLU A 220 -3.77 16.33 4.64
N ALA A 221 -4.14 17.18 3.66
CA ALA A 221 -3.22 17.60 2.61
C ALA A 221 -2.02 18.37 3.17
N ILE A 222 -2.25 19.31 4.10
CA ILE A 222 -1.18 20.06 4.78
C ILE A 222 -0.27 19.11 5.57
N TYR A 223 -0.87 18.17 6.31
CA TYR A 223 -0.16 17.19 7.12
C TYR A 223 0.80 16.34 6.29
N LEU A 224 0.31 15.77 5.18
CA LEU A 224 1.10 14.96 4.26
C LEU A 224 2.19 15.79 3.57
N ALA A 225 1.89 17.03 3.18
CA ALA A 225 2.87 17.93 2.58
C ALA A 225 4.01 18.26 3.55
N ILE A 226 3.69 18.58 4.81
CA ILE A 226 4.70 18.84 5.86
C ILE A 226 5.58 17.62 6.08
N ALA A 227 4.99 16.42 6.17
CA ALA A 227 5.75 15.19 6.33
C ALA A 227 6.75 14.97 5.18
N LEU A 228 6.32 15.19 3.93
CA LEU A 228 7.20 15.10 2.75
C LEU A 228 8.29 16.16 2.75
N ILE A 229 7.96 17.42 3.05
CA ILE A 229 8.94 18.52 3.06
C ILE A 229 10.03 18.23 4.08
N ILE A 230 9.65 17.85 5.30
CA ILE A 230 10.60 17.52 6.37
C ILE A 230 11.43 16.31 5.97
N PHE A 231 10.81 15.27 5.41
CA PHE A 231 11.53 14.10 4.91
C PHE A 231 12.58 14.50 3.87
N PHE A 232 12.23 15.28 2.85
CA PHE A 232 13.19 15.67 1.81
C PHE A 232 14.30 16.59 2.31
N ILE A 233 14.02 17.47 3.29
CA ILE A 233 15.06 18.26 3.96
C ILE A 233 16.06 17.32 4.63
N LEU A 234 15.60 16.40 5.47
CA LEU A 234 16.48 15.44 6.17
C LEU A 234 17.20 14.53 5.16
N PHE A 235 16.49 14.00 4.18
CA PHE A 235 17.04 13.16 3.13
C PHE A 235 18.18 13.86 2.38
N SER A 236 17.98 15.09 1.93
CA SER A 236 18.98 15.85 1.19
C SER A 236 20.24 16.19 2.01
N GLN A 237 20.12 16.32 3.33
CA GLN A 237 21.25 16.62 4.20
C GLN A 237 22.22 15.44 4.37
N PHE A 238 21.69 14.21 4.34
CA PHE A 238 22.47 13.00 4.63
C PHE A 238 22.76 12.15 3.39
N THR A 239 22.22 12.53 2.23
CA THR A 239 22.50 11.84 0.96
C THR A 239 23.81 12.35 0.37
N THR A 240 24.82 11.49 0.32
CA THR A 240 26.12 11.79 -0.30
C THR A 240 26.35 11.02 -1.60
N VAL A 241 25.72 9.86 -1.76
CA VAL A 241 25.66 9.15 -3.04
C VAL A 241 24.40 9.57 -3.79
N PRO A 242 24.49 10.07 -5.04
CA PRO A 242 23.30 10.40 -5.81
C PRO A 242 22.39 9.18 -5.99
N PHE A 243 21.09 9.33 -5.75
CA PHE A 243 20.11 8.24 -5.86
C PHE A 243 20.13 7.53 -7.24
N VAL A 244 20.46 8.28 -8.30
CA VAL A 244 20.62 7.75 -9.67
C VAL A 244 21.77 6.72 -9.76
N LYS A 245 22.85 6.91 -8.99
CA LYS A 245 23.95 5.94 -8.89
C LYS A 245 23.54 4.71 -8.08
N VAL A 246 22.77 4.90 -7.01
CA VAL A 246 22.22 3.80 -6.19
C VAL A 246 21.34 2.85 -7.02
N MET A 247 20.58 3.40 -7.96
CA MET A 247 19.71 2.63 -8.86
C MET A 247 20.43 2.03 -10.08
N GLY A 248 21.75 2.24 -10.22
CA GLY A 248 22.54 1.73 -11.34
C GLY A 248 22.25 2.42 -12.68
N PHE A 249 21.71 3.64 -12.67
CA PHE A 249 21.38 4.39 -13.89
C PHE A 249 22.56 5.19 -14.46
N VAL A 250 23.60 5.45 -13.66
CA VAL A 250 24.80 6.18 -14.07
C VAL A 250 26.01 5.60 -13.33
N ASP A 251 27.05 5.22 -14.08
CA ASP A 251 28.33 4.76 -13.54
C ASP A 251 29.10 5.88 -12.79
#